data_AF-A0A418MGZ9-F1
#
_entry.id   AF-A0A418MGZ9-F1
#
_cell.length_a   1.000
_cell.length_b   1.000
_cell.length_c   1.000
_cell.angle_alpha   90.00
_cell.angle_beta   90.00
_cell.angle_gamma   90.00
#
_symmetry.space_group_name_H-M   'P 1'
#
loop_
_entity.id
_entity.type
_entity.pdbx_description
1 polymer ?
#
loop_
_entity_poly.entity_id
_entity_poly.type
_entity_poly.pdbx_seq_one_letter_code
_entity_poly.pdbx_strand_id
1 'polypeptide(L)' 'MHTIQERPVAIHGQAEIQPMMYFALSYDHRIANGSEAVRFWVFAGMLKGPESLLFEG' A
#
# COMPACT_ATOMS: atom_id res chain seq x y z
N MET A 1 -4.18 -4.35 -15.94
CA MET A 1 -4.74 -3.61 -14.78
C MET A 1 -3.78 -3.78 -13.62
N HIS A 2 -3.08 -2.71 -13.26
CA HIS A 2 -2.19 -2.42 -12.11
C HIS A 2 -1.18 -1.36 -12.61
N THR A 3 -1.69 -0.33 -13.27
CA THR A 3 -0.90 0.75 -13.85
C THR A 3 -0.91 1.92 -12.88
N ILE A 4 0.18 2.69 -12.87
CA ILE A 4 0.19 3.97 -12.18
C ILE A 4 -0.72 4.94 -12.95
N GLN A 5 -1.61 5.62 -12.25
CA GLN A 5 -2.56 6.58 -12.81
C GLN A 5 -2.62 7.81 -11.93
N GLU A 6 -2.70 9.00 -12.53
CA GLU A 6 -2.91 10.25 -11.81
C GLU A 6 -4.32 10.32 -11.24
N ARG A 7 -4.43 10.51 -9.92
CA ARG A 7 -5.72 10.58 -9.21
C ARG A 7 -5.70 11.73 -8.19
N PRO A 8 -6.81 12.45 -8.01
CA PRO A 8 -6.94 13.41 -6.92
C PRO A 8 -7.01 12.68 -5.57
N VAL A 9 -6.19 13.10 -4.61
CA VAL A 9 -6.12 12.58 -3.25
C VAL A 9 -6.17 13.75 -2.28
N ALA A 10 -6.89 13.59 -1.17
CA ALA A 10 -6.94 14.60 -0.12
C ALA A 10 -5.65 14.55 0.71
N ILE A 11 -4.83 15.60 0.65
CA ILE A 11 -3.62 15.78 1.45
C ILE A 11 -3.76 17.11 2.20
N HIS A 12 -3.64 17.06 3.53
CA HIS A 12 -3.82 18.23 4.41
C HIS A 12 -5.11 19.03 4.15
N GLY A 13 -6.21 18.34 3.77
CA GLY A 13 -7.50 18.96 3.48
C GLY A 13 -7.62 19.61 2.10
N GLN A 14 -6.61 19.51 1.24
CA GLN A 14 -6.64 19.97 -0.16
C GLN A 14 -6.64 18.77 -1.11
N ALA A 15 -7.28 18.94 -2.28
CA ALA A 15 -7.24 17.93 -3.34
C ALA A 15 -5.96 18.13 -4.17
N GLU A 16 -5.02 17.18 -4.07
CA GLU A 16 -3.78 17.17 -4.84
C GLU A 16 -3.76 15.98 -5.81
N ILE A 17 -3.22 16.17 -7.01
CA ILE A 17 -3.04 15.08 -7.97
C ILE A 17 -1.82 14.26 -7.57
N GLN A 18 -1.99 12.94 -7.44
CA GLN A 18 -0.95 12.00 -7.05
C GLN A 18 -0.91 10.79 -7.97
N PRO A 19 0.29 10.25 -8.28
CA PRO A 19 0.44 8.98 -8.96
C PRO A 19 -0.02 7.85 -8.03
N MET A 20 -1.06 7.14 -8.43
CA MET A 20 -1.71 6.10 -7.63
C MET A 20 -1.75 4.77 -8.36
N MET A 21 -1.59 3.69 -7.60
CA MET A 21 -1.78 2.31 -8.06
C MET A 21 -2.64 1.56 -7.04
N TYR A 22 -3.61 0.79 -7.55
CA TYR A 22 -4.31 -0.20 -6.74
C TYR A 22 -3.58 -1.52 -6.84
N PHE A 23 -3.26 -2.10 -5.69
CA PHE A 23 -2.75 -3.45 -5.56
C PHE A 23 -3.89 -4.36 -5.07
N ALA A 24 -3.78 -5.66 -5.31
CA ALA A 24 -4.69 -6.65 -4.74
C ALA A 24 -3.85 -7.74 -4.06
N LEU A 25 -4.13 -8.01 -2.79
CA LEU A 25 -3.51 -9.10 -2.05
C LEU A 25 -4.51 -10.24 -1.89
N SER A 26 -4.14 -11.42 -2.39
CA SER A 26 -4.84 -12.66 -2.11
C SER A 26 -3.97 -13.51 -1.19
N TYR A 27 -4.58 -14.13 -0.19
CA TYR A 27 -3.90 -14.98 0.78
C TYR A 27 -4.72 -16.24 1.06
N ASP A 28 -4.05 -17.30 1.51
CA ASP A 28 -4.71 -18.54 1.89
C ASP A 28 -5.26 -18.42 3.32
N HIS A 29 -6.58 -18.29 3.43
CA HIS A 29 -7.29 -18.18 4.71
C HIS A 29 -7.16 -19.42 5.62
N ARG A 30 -6.69 -20.56 5.10
CA ARG A 30 -6.42 -21.76 5.90
C ARG A 30 -5.11 -21.67 6.65
N ILE A 31 -4.17 -20.85 6.14
CA ILE A 31 -2.80 -20.74 6.63
C ILE A 31 -2.58 -19.43 7.38
N ALA A 32 -3.13 -18.33 6.86
CA ALA A 32 -2.99 -17.00 7.42
C ALA A 32 -4.37 -16.36 7.64
N ASN A 33 -4.51 -15.62 8.74
CA ASN A 33 -5.72 -14.89 9.04
C ASN A 33 -5.70 -13.48 8.40
N GLY A 34 -6.86 -12.82 8.36
CA GLY A 34 -6.97 -11.49 7.74
C GLY A 34 -6.15 -10.41 8.42
N SER A 35 -5.90 -10.52 9.72
CA SER A 35 -5.06 -9.55 10.43
C SER A 35 -3.57 -9.68 10.05
N GLU A 36 -3.10 -10.90 9.76
CA GLU A 36 -1.74 -11.17 9.29
C GLU A 36 -1.57 -10.68 7.86
N ALA A 37 -2.56 -10.94 7.00
CA ALA A 37 -2.57 -10.45 5.63
C ALA A 37 -2.59 -8.91 5.56
N VAL A 38 -3.40 -8.25 6.39
CA VAL A 38 -3.43 -6.77 6.46
C VAL A 38 -2.11 -6.21 7.02
N ARG A 39 -1.50 -6.87 8.01
CA ARG A 39 -0.18 -6.44 8.52
C ARG A 39 0.90 -6.54 7.46
N PHE A 40 0.95 -7.65 6.73
CA PHE A 40 1.83 -7.80 5.58
C PHE A 40 1.56 -6.75 4.50
N TRP A 41 0.29 -6.43 4.25
CA TRP A 41 -0.09 -5.38 3.31
C TRP A 41 0.43 -4.00 3.69
N VAL A 42 0.36 -3.63 4.97
CA VAL A 42 0.93 -2.36 5.46
C VAL A 42 2.44 -2.31 5.22
N PHE A 43 3.15 -3.42 5.46
CA PHE A 43 4.58 -3.53 5.15
C PHE A 43 4.86 -3.33 3.65
N ALA A 44 4.07 -3.96 2.77
CA ALA A 44 4.16 -3.71 1.33
C ALA A 44 3.85 -2.25 0.94
N GLY A 45 3.08 -1.53 1.76
CA GLY A 45 2.82 -0.10 1.61
C GLY A 45 4.06 0.79 1.75
N MET A 46 5.15 0.29 2.37
CA MET A 46 6.44 0.99 2.49
C MET A 46 7.12 1.24 1.13
N LEU A 47 6.63 0.62 0.04
CA LEU A 47 7.09 0.91 -1.32
C LEU A 47 7.00 2.39 -1.72
N LYS A 48 6.15 3.19 -1.05
CA LYS A 48 6.09 4.65 -1.27
C LYS A 48 7.26 5.43 -0.65
N GLY A 49 7.93 4.87 0.35
CA GLY A 49 9.07 5.46 1.07
C GLY A 49 10.06 4.36 1.44
N PRO A 50 10.79 3.81 0.45
CA PRO A 50 11.57 2.58 0.60
C PRO A 50 12.72 2.68 1.60
N GLU A 51 13.13 3.89 1.97
CA GLU A 51 14.10 4.15 3.05
C GLU A 51 13.67 3.54 4.39
N SER A 52 12.36 3.47 4.67
CA SER A 52 11.82 2.85 5.89
C SER A 52 12.22 1.36 6.01
N LEU A 53 12.34 0.66 4.89
CA LEU A 53 12.77 -0.75 4.86
C LEU A 53 14.23 -0.95 5.33
N LEU A 54 15.05 0.10 5.28
CA LEU A 54 16.47 0.02 5.66
C LEU A 54 16.69 0.29 7.15
N PHE A 55 15.76 1.00 7.81
CA PHE A 55 15.92 1.46 9.19
C PHE A 55 14.94 0.80 10.17
N GLU A 56 13.86 0.17 9.70
CA GLU A 56 12.86 -0.54 10.52
C GLU A 56 12.79 -2.06 10.25
N GLY A 57 13.81 -2.64 9.61
CA GLY A 57 13.91 -4.07 9.31
C GLY A 57 14.26 -4.96 10.50
#